data_AF-A0A9W5B4A7-F1
#
_entry.id   AF-A0A9W5B4A7-F1
#
_cell.length_a   1.000
_cell.length_b   1.000
_cell.length_c   1.000
_cell.angle_alpha   90.00
_cell.angle_beta   90.00
_cell.angle_gamma   90.00
#
_symmetry.space_group_name_H-M   'P 1'
#
loop_
_entity.id
_entity.type
_entity.pdbx_description
1 polymer ?
#
loop_
_entity_poly.entity_id
_entity_poly.type
_entity_poly.pdbx_seq_one_letter_code
_entity_poly.pdbx_strand_id
1 'polypeptide(L)'
;MSLAGVQEKLPVFVDGHGHISVPVDGTPSTHILKPDTKRLAGSVENEAFCLSLARAYGLEAAEATIGVAGKRRYLLVKRYDRFTDFQGEIRRLRIRRIFAS
;
A
#
# COMPACT_ATOMS: atom_id res chain seq x y z
N MET A 1 -14.63 6.13 -1.75
CA MET A 1 -13.19 5.81 -1.85
C MET A 1 -12.67 6.19 -3.23
N SER A 2 -11.79 7.18 -3.37
CA SER A 2 -11.11 7.44 -4.65
C SER A 2 -9.61 7.31 -4.43
N LEU A 3 -9.05 6.20 -4.93
CA LEU A 3 -7.62 6.02 -5.07
C LEU A 3 -7.35 5.85 -6.56
N ALA A 4 -6.70 6.82 -7.19
CA ALA A 4 -6.56 6.89 -8.65
C ALA A 4 -5.68 5.76 -9.22
N GLY A 5 -6.18 4.94 -10.14
CA GLY A 5 -5.40 3.92 -10.86
C GLY A 5 -6.29 2.84 -11.49
N VAL A 6 -5.81 2.20 -12.57
CA VAL A 6 -6.54 1.16 -13.32
C VAL A 6 -6.62 -0.18 -12.55
N GLN A 7 -5.66 -0.44 -11.66
CA GLN A 7 -5.63 -1.64 -10.83
C GLN A 7 -6.52 -1.49 -9.59
N GLU A 8 -7.28 -2.54 -9.28
CA GLU A 8 -8.01 -2.66 -8.01
C GLU A 8 -7.07 -2.46 -6.83
N LYS A 9 -7.55 -1.72 -5.82
CA LYS A 9 -6.79 -1.46 -4.61
C LYS A 9 -7.69 -1.06 -3.47
N LEU A 10 -7.34 -1.51 -2.29
CA LEU A 10 -8.09 -1.29 -1.07
C LEU A 10 -7.16 -0.69 -0.02
N PRO A 11 -7.46 0.50 0.52
CA PRO A 11 -6.74 0.97 1.69
C PRO A 11 -7.15 0.14 2.91
N VAL A 12 -6.15 -0.34 3.66
CA VAL A 12 -6.33 -1.22 4.82
C VAL A 12 -5.55 -0.69 6.03
N PHE A 13 -6.01 -1.05 7.22
CA PHE A 13 -5.24 -0.91 8.45
C PHE A 13 -4.48 -2.21 8.73
N VAL A 14 -3.26 -2.09 9.23
CA VAL A 14 -2.42 -3.21 9.66
C VAL A 14 -1.95 -2.91 11.07
N ASP A 15 -2.25 -3.82 12.01
CA ASP A 15 -1.87 -3.68 13.42
C ASP A 15 -0.41 -4.13 13.68
N GLY A 16 0.06 -4.00 14.94
CA GLY A 16 1.40 -4.42 15.34
C GLY A 16 1.67 -5.93 15.25
N HIS A 17 0.62 -6.75 15.08
CA HIS A 17 0.71 -8.19 14.91
C HIS A 17 0.59 -8.61 13.43
N GLY A 18 0.39 -7.65 12.52
CA GLY A 18 0.24 -7.90 11.09
C GLY A 18 -1.20 -8.25 10.65
N HIS A 19 -2.20 -8.12 11.52
CA HIS A 19 -3.59 -8.36 11.11
C HIS A 19 -4.09 -7.24 10.21
N ILE A 20 -4.78 -7.62 9.15
CA ILE A 20 -5.33 -6.71 8.15
C ILE A 20 -6.81 -6.47 8.45
N SER A 21 -7.20 -5.21 8.53
CA SER A 21 -8.59 -4.78 8.75
C SER A 21 -9.01 -3.71 7.75
N VAL A 22 -10.29 -3.70 7.38
CA VAL A 22 -10.88 -2.63 6.55
C VAL A 22 -11.27 -1.46 7.46
N PRO A 23 -10.73 -0.26 7.25
CA PRO A 23 -11.11 0.89 8.06
C PRO A 23 -12.57 1.28 7.82
N VAL A 24 -13.29 1.57 8.89
CA VAL A 24 -14.67 2.09 8.91
C VAL A 24 -14.68 3.49 9.52
N ASP A 25 -15.76 4.25 9.34
CA ASP A 25 -16.02 5.51 10.07
C ASP A 25 -14.86 6.52 10.13
N GLY A 26 -14.09 6.62 9.05
CA GLY A 26 -12.98 7.57 8.93
C GLY A 26 -11.70 7.16 9.64
N THR A 27 -11.62 5.96 10.23
CA THR A 27 -10.38 5.40 10.79
C THR A 27 -9.28 5.38 9.71
N PRO A 28 -8.04 5.78 10.05
CA PRO A 28 -6.97 5.85 9.07
C PRO A 28 -6.54 4.46 8.59
N SER A 29 -6.33 4.33 7.28
CA SER A 29 -5.54 3.23 6.70
C SER A 29 -4.06 3.50 6.85
N THR A 30 -3.27 2.44 7.00
CA THR A 30 -1.80 2.47 7.04
C THR A 30 -1.17 1.86 5.79
N HIS A 31 -1.90 1.01 5.07
CA HIS A 31 -1.43 0.30 3.89
C HIS A 31 -2.42 0.39 2.73
N ILE A 32 -1.95 0.04 1.53
CA ILE A 32 -2.74 -0.19 0.33
C ILE A 32 -2.54 -1.64 -0.07
N LEU A 33 -3.61 -2.42 -0.05
CA LEU A 33 -3.66 -3.79 -0.56
C LEU A 33 -4.00 -3.75 -2.05
N LYS A 34 -3.15 -4.38 -2.86
CA LYS A 34 -3.30 -4.52 -4.30
C LYS A 34 -3.38 -6.00 -4.67
N PRO A 35 -4.57 -6.54 -4.93
CA PRO A 35 -4.67 -7.94 -5.33
C PRO A 35 -4.03 -8.15 -6.72
N ASP A 36 -3.70 -9.40 -6.99
CA ASP A 36 -3.35 -9.86 -8.33
C ASP A 36 -4.43 -9.48 -9.36
N THR A 37 -3.99 -9.13 -10.57
CA THR A 37 -4.87 -8.81 -11.68
C THR A 37 -4.67 -9.77 -12.84
N LYS A 38 -5.77 -10.18 -13.47
CA LYS A 38 -5.73 -11.01 -14.69
C LYS A 38 -5.17 -10.26 -15.89
N ARG A 39 -5.18 -8.92 -15.86
CA ARG A 39 -4.71 -8.07 -16.97
C ARG A 39 -3.19 -8.07 -17.11
N LEU A 40 -2.47 -8.31 -16.01
CA LEU A 40 -1.02 -8.33 -15.99
C LEU A 40 -0.57 -9.48 -15.09
N ALA A 41 -0.27 -10.63 -15.72
CA ALA A 41 0.24 -11.79 -15.00
C ALA A 41 1.55 -11.42 -14.29
N GLY A 42 1.68 -11.84 -13.03
CA GLY A 42 2.84 -11.53 -12.21
C GLY A 42 2.90 -10.09 -11.70
N SER A 43 1.79 -9.33 -11.74
CA SER A 43 1.78 -7.92 -11.30
C SER A 43 2.27 -7.72 -9.87
N VAL A 44 1.95 -8.66 -8.97
CA VAL A 44 2.33 -8.61 -7.54
C VAL A 44 3.85 -8.76 -7.40
N GLU A 45 4.43 -9.76 -8.05
CA GLU A 45 5.87 -10.04 -8.01
C GLU A 45 6.65 -8.94 -8.70
N ASN A 46 6.18 -8.48 -9.86
CA ASN A 46 6.82 -7.40 -10.61
C ASN A 46 6.90 -6.11 -9.78
N GLU A 47 5.81 -5.71 -9.14
CA GLU A 47 5.81 -4.49 -8.33
C GLU A 47 6.64 -4.65 -7.05
N ALA A 48 6.55 -5.81 -6.38
CA ALA A 48 7.41 -6.11 -5.22
C ALA A 48 8.90 -6.05 -5.57
N PHE A 49 9.27 -6.61 -6.72
CA PHE A 49 10.64 -6.60 -7.22
C PHE A 49 11.12 -5.17 -7.50
N CYS A 50 10.34 -4.38 -8.26
CA CYS A 50 10.71 -3.00 -8.58
C CYS A 50 10.89 -2.13 -7.32
N LEU A 51 9.99 -2.24 -6.34
CA LEU A 51 10.09 -1.50 -5.08
C LEU A 51 11.32 -1.95 -4.27
N SER A 52 11.55 -3.26 -4.18
CA SER A 52 12.71 -3.81 -3.46
C SER A 52 14.03 -3.39 -4.11
N LEU A 53 14.09 -3.43 -5.45
CA LEU A 53 15.24 -3.01 -6.24
C LEU A 53 15.52 -1.52 -6.03
N ALA A 54 14.51 -0.67 -6.16
CA ALA A 54 14.64 0.77 -5.94
C ALA A 54 15.23 1.09 -4.55
N ARG A 55 14.73 0.43 -3.50
CA ARG A 55 15.27 0.57 -2.14
C ARG A 55 16.71 0.07 -2.02
N ALA A 56 17.06 -1.04 -2.67
CA ALA A 56 18.43 -1.56 -2.68
C ALA A 56 19.42 -0.60 -3.33
N TYR A 57 18.96 0.23 -4.28
CA TYR A 57 19.74 1.30 -4.90
C TYR A 57 19.65 2.65 -4.17
N GLY A 58 19.07 2.70 -2.96
CA GLY A 58 19.00 3.90 -2.15
C GLY A 58 17.93 4.91 -2.58
N LEU A 59 16.99 4.53 -3.45
CA LEU A 59 15.86 5.37 -3.81
C LEU A 59 14.78 5.32 -2.71
N GLU A 60 14.12 6.46 -2.49
CA GLU A 60 12.92 6.53 -1.66
C GLU A 60 11.75 5.81 -2.34
N ALA A 61 11.58 4.53 -2.00
CA ALA A 61 10.48 3.70 -2.49
C ALA A 61 9.71 3.08 -1.31
N ALA A 62 8.40 2.89 -1.52
CA ALA A 62 7.52 2.35 -0.49
C ALA A 62 7.91 0.93 -0.09
N GLU A 63 7.83 0.64 1.21
CA GLU A 63 7.90 -0.73 1.72
C GLU A 63 6.68 -1.52 1.22
N ALA A 64 6.92 -2.74 0.75
CA ALA A 64 5.86 -3.63 0.31
C ALA A 64 6.16 -5.10 0.65
N THR A 65 5.12 -5.85 0.97
CA THR A 65 5.18 -7.28 1.25
C THR A 65 4.16 -8.04 0.39
N ILE A 66 4.49 -9.26 0.00
CA ILE A 66 3.56 -10.15 -0.70
C ILE A 66 2.83 -10.98 0.35
N GLY A 67 1.50 -11.05 0.22
CA GLY A 67 0.66 -11.91 1.04
C GLY A 67 -0.30 -12.75 0.21
N VAL A 68 -1.00 -13.67 0.89
CA VAL A 68 -1.97 -14.57 0.28
C VAL A 68 -3.28 -14.51 1.05
N ALA A 69 -4.40 -14.37 0.32
CA ALA A 69 -5.75 -14.43 0.85
C ALA A 69 -6.52 -15.51 0.08
N GLY A 70 -6.76 -16.66 0.72
CA GLY A 70 -7.30 -17.84 0.05
C GLY A 70 -6.39 -18.29 -1.09
N LYS A 71 -6.86 -18.18 -2.34
CA LYS A 71 -6.10 -18.55 -3.55
C LYS A 71 -5.47 -17.35 -4.28
N ARG A 72 -5.69 -16.12 -3.81
CA ARG A 72 -5.21 -14.90 -4.48
C ARG A 72 -3.98 -14.34 -3.78
N ARG A 73 -2.99 -13.90 -4.56
CA ARG A 73 -1.87 -13.13 -4.03
C ARG A 73 -2.25 -11.65 -3.98
N TYR A 74 -1.64 -10.92 -3.07
CA TYR A 74 -1.73 -9.47 -3.03
C TYR A 74 -0.40 -8.86 -2.67
N LEU A 75 -0.19 -7.63 -3.12
CA LEU A 75 0.86 -6.75 -2.64
C LEU A 75 0.29 -5.83 -1.56
N LEU A 76 0.92 -5.81 -0.40
CA LEU A 76 0.60 -4.91 0.70
C LEU A 76 1.65 -3.80 0.75
N VAL A 77 1.27 -2.59 0.37
CA VAL A 77 2.18 -1.44 0.26
C VAL A 77 1.94 -0.47 1.40
N LYS A 78 2.98 -0.13 2.17
CA LYS A 78 2.92 0.85 3.24
C LYS A 78 2.70 2.25 2.68
N ARG A 79 1.76 3.00 3.28
CA ARG A 79 1.46 4.36 2.82
C ARG A 79 2.53 5.33 3.26
N TYR A 80 3.16 6.01 2.31
CA TYR A 80 4.11 7.09 2.57
C TYR A 80 3.43 8.38 3.08
N ASP A 81 2.12 8.55 2.84
CA ASP A 81 1.34 9.70 3.30
C ASP A 81 0.75 9.51 4.70
N ARG A 82 1.28 8.55 5.48
CA ARG A 82 0.84 8.22 6.84
C ARG A 82 2.05 8.09 7.77
N PHE A 83 1.92 8.61 8.98
CA PHE A 83 2.91 8.49 10.03
C PHE A 83 2.23 8.54 11.40
N THR A 84 2.84 7.93 12.41
CA THR A 84 2.41 8.02 13.80
C THR A 84 3.11 9.22 14.44
N ASP A 85 2.36 10.12 15.08
CA ASP A 85 2.93 11.26 15.79
C ASP A 85 3.43 10.90 17.20
N PHE A 86 3.99 11.86 17.92
CA PHE A 86 4.51 11.66 19.28
C PHE A 86 3.45 11.27 20.31
N GLN A 87 2.15 11.45 19.99
CA GLN A 87 1.03 11.06 20.84
C GLN A 87 0.49 9.66 20.50
N GLY A 88 1.08 8.99 19.50
CA GLY A 88 0.62 7.67 19.04
C GLY A 88 -0.49 7.73 18.00
N GLU A 89 -0.86 8.93 17.53
CA GLU A 89 -1.96 9.11 16.58
C GLU A 89 -1.49 8.99 15.13
N ILE A 90 -2.28 8.31 14.30
CA ILE A 90 -1.98 8.17 12.88
C ILE A 90 -2.41 9.44 12.13
N ARG A 91 -1.43 10.19 11.65
CA ARG A 91 -1.63 11.42 10.88
C ARG A 91 -1.46 11.18 9.39
N ARG A 92 -2.08 12.07 8.61
CA ARG A 92 -1.99 12.09 7.15
C ARG A 92 -1.20 13.28 6.66
N LEU A 93 -0.21 13.04 5.80
CA LEU A 93 0.41 14.10 5.00
C LEU A 93 -0.51 14.48 3.84
N ARG A 94 -0.75 15.79 3.66
CA ARG A 94 -1.49 16.29 2.50
C ARG A 94 -0.53 16.36 1.31
N ILE A 95 -0.72 15.48 0.33
CA ILE A 95 0.15 15.38 -0.86
C ILE A 95 -0.63 15.79 -2.10
N ARG A 96 -0.03 16.63 -2.94
CA ARG A 96 -0.54 17.02 -4.24
C ARG A 96 0.29 16.37 -5.33
N ARG A 97 -0.35 15.72 -6.30
CA ARG A 97 0.34 15.21 -7.49
C ARG A 97 0.81 16.41 -8.32
N ILE A 98 2.11 16.48 -8.61
CA ILE A 98 2.71 17.61 -9.34
C ILE A 98 2.65 17.37 -10.86
N PHE A 99 2.49 16.12 -11.30
CA PHE A 99 2.25 15.76 -12.69
C PHE A 99 1.02 14.85 -12.79
N ALA A 100 0.03 15.28 -13.57
CA ALA A 100 -1.07 14.47 -14.06
C ALA A 100 -1.12 14.71 -15.57
N SER A 101 -0.62 13.75 -16.35
CA SER A 101 -0.96 13.61 -17.76
C SER A 101 -2.34 12.96 -17.88
#